data_AF-A0A7S2BUX7-F1
#
_entry.id   AF-A0A7S2BUX7-F1
#
_cell.length_a   1.000
_cell.length_b   1.000
_cell.length_c   1.000
_cell.angle_alpha   90.00
_cell.angle_beta   90.00
_cell.angle_gamma   90.00
#
_symmetry.space_group_name_H-M   'P 1'
#
loop_
_entity.id
_entity.type
_entity.pdbx_description
1 polymer ?
#
loop_
_entity_poly.entity_id
_entity_poly.type
_entity_poly.pdbx_seq_one_letter_code
_entity_poly.pdbx_strand_id
1 'polypeptide(L)'
;SWLAQAAKEGRRLPPREELPPEALWDAEELFQLGDRMLEMLRRGGHAESLPIVSVSLPGRLEEATADHLRMLGAALEHLCKYLAGAFKEIGCPADCGVFVGSCSLKRQSAEPPYEKAVEAFGLWYGHSLVRKILISGQQSAEDDGFAFLESSLSGLLAQHQLVQRLSSLDDISKCKDWASLRKACALGRPPPLTPEGAAALLDSRRFASPELREAAKGCYRSAFVAAAGGCRRLIFARLGWGDEELRTLATALTRFPHLAELFLEGNRIGDQGAGILAGVLP
;
A
#
# COMPACT_ATOMS: atom_id res chain seq x y z
N SER A 1 20.28 -3.03 -1.16
CA SER A 1 19.36 -3.07 -0.01
C SER A 1 19.71 -4.15 0.99
N TRP A 2 19.95 -3.75 2.25
CA TRP A 2 20.22 -4.64 3.40
C TRP A 2 19.10 -5.68 3.61
N LEU A 3 17.84 -5.27 3.46
CA LEU A 3 16.67 -6.12 3.70
C LEU A 3 16.59 -7.31 2.73
N ALA A 4 16.91 -7.09 1.45
CA ALA A 4 16.96 -8.17 0.46
C ALA A 4 18.05 -9.21 0.80
N GLN A 5 19.21 -8.75 1.28
CA GLN A 5 20.28 -9.64 1.72
C GLN A 5 19.89 -10.41 2.99
N ALA A 6 19.30 -9.73 3.98
CA ALA A 6 18.80 -10.36 5.20
C ALA A 6 17.77 -11.46 4.90
N ALA A 7 16.88 -11.22 3.93
CA ALA A 7 15.89 -12.19 3.45
C ALA A 7 16.53 -13.43 2.81
N LYS A 8 17.57 -13.26 1.97
CA LYS A 8 18.32 -14.37 1.35
C LYS A 8 19.00 -15.27 2.37
N GLU A 9 19.52 -14.65 3.43
CA GLU A 9 20.19 -15.36 4.51
C GLU A 9 19.22 -15.98 5.52
N GLY A 10 17.90 -15.81 5.31
CA GLY A 10 16.88 -16.34 6.22
C GLY A 10 16.92 -15.71 7.60
N ARG A 11 17.45 -14.48 7.72
CA ARG A 11 17.47 -13.75 8.99
C ARG A 11 16.05 -13.37 9.39
N ARG A 12 15.79 -13.32 10.69
CA ARG A 12 14.61 -12.62 11.23
C ARG A 12 14.86 -11.13 11.21
N LEU A 13 13.79 -10.35 11.02
CA LEU A 13 13.90 -8.90 11.13
C LEU A 13 14.04 -8.50 12.61
N PRO A 14 15.09 -7.74 12.97
CA PRO A 14 15.27 -7.30 14.34
C PRO A 14 14.38 -6.07 14.65
N PRO A 15 14.19 -5.73 15.93
CA PRO A 15 13.58 -4.45 16.31
C PRO A 15 14.42 -3.26 15.84
N ARG A 16 13.82 -2.07 15.84
CA ARG A 16 14.41 -0.83 15.29
C ARG A 16 15.77 -0.47 15.90
N GLU A 17 15.97 -0.80 17.17
CA GLU A 17 17.16 -0.50 17.98
C GLU A 17 18.36 -1.39 17.63
N GLU A 18 18.09 -2.58 17.09
CA GLU A 18 19.11 -3.58 16.73
C GLU A 18 19.48 -3.53 15.24
N LEU A 19 18.80 -2.68 14.45
CA LEU A 19 19.12 -2.49 13.04
C LEU A 19 20.49 -1.80 12.89
N PRO A 20 21.38 -2.35 12.05
CA PRO A 20 22.69 -1.75 11.83
C PRO A 20 22.55 -0.47 10.99
N PRO A 21 23.54 0.45 11.02
CA PRO A 21 23.47 1.73 10.31
C PRO A 21 23.15 1.60 8.81
N GLU A 22 23.70 0.59 8.14
CA GLU A 22 23.47 0.32 6.71
C GLU A 22 22.04 -0.16 6.37
N ALA A 23 21.24 -0.51 7.38
CA ALA A 23 19.82 -0.82 7.23
C ALA A 23 18.93 0.43 7.31
N LEU A 24 19.50 1.59 7.63
CA LEU A 24 18.78 2.83 7.87
C LEU A 24 19.00 3.78 6.70
N TRP A 25 17.90 4.33 6.19
CA TRP A 25 17.97 5.43 5.25
C TRP A 25 18.03 6.74 6.01
N ASP A 26 19.03 7.56 5.71
CA ASP A 26 19.13 8.92 6.21
C ASP A 26 17.95 9.80 5.73
N ALA A 27 17.40 10.61 6.66
CA ALA A 27 16.24 11.43 6.35
C ALA A 27 16.59 12.59 5.40
N GLU A 28 17.79 13.15 5.49
CA GLU A 28 18.25 14.24 4.63
C GLU A 28 18.38 13.76 3.18
N GLU A 29 18.93 12.56 2.96
CA GLU A 29 18.98 11.94 1.63
C GLU A 29 17.58 11.78 1.03
N LEU A 30 16.60 11.39 1.84
CA LEU A 30 15.22 11.24 1.39
C LEU A 30 14.58 12.59 1.02
N PHE A 31 14.83 13.64 1.80
CA PHE A 31 14.38 15.00 1.49
C PHE A 31 15.01 15.53 0.19
N GLN A 32 16.34 15.40 0.05
CA GLN A 32 17.05 15.79 -1.16
C GLN A 32 16.53 15.06 -2.40
N LEU A 33 16.20 13.78 -2.26
CA LEU A 33 15.56 13.03 -3.34
C LEU A 33 14.16 13.56 -3.66
N GLY A 34 13.36 13.85 -2.64
CA GLY A 34 12.05 14.48 -2.78
C GLY A 34 12.13 15.79 -3.56
N ASP A 35 13.10 16.65 -3.26
CA ASP A 35 13.32 17.92 -3.96
C ASP A 35 13.64 17.71 -5.44
N ARG A 36 14.54 16.76 -5.76
CA ARG A 36 14.85 16.40 -7.16
C ARG A 36 13.64 15.86 -7.90
N MET A 37 12.82 15.04 -7.24
CA MET A 37 11.58 14.53 -7.83
C MET A 37 10.55 15.64 -8.07
N LEU A 38 10.41 16.59 -7.15
CA LEU A 38 9.55 17.76 -7.33
C LEU A 38 10.03 18.63 -8.48
N GLU A 39 11.33 18.83 -8.62
CA GLU A 39 11.89 19.56 -9.76
C GLU A 39 11.63 18.86 -11.09
N MET A 40 11.78 17.53 -11.14
CA MET A 40 11.43 16.72 -12.31
C MET A 40 9.96 16.88 -12.68
N LEU A 41 9.05 16.79 -11.70
CA LEU A 41 7.61 17.00 -11.91
C LEU A 41 7.30 18.42 -12.43
N ARG A 42 7.96 19.45 -11.90
CA ARG A 42 7.81 20.84 -12.37
C ARG A 42 8.25 21.04 -13.83
N ARG A 43 9.24 20.27 -14.29
CA ARG A 43 9.71 20.28 -15.68
C ARG A 43 8.82 19.46 -16.63
N GLY A 44 7.67 18.97 -16.16
CA GLY A 44 6.74 18.15 -16.94
C GLY A 44 7.10 16.66 -16.96
N GLY A 45 8.07 16.23 -16.15
CA GLY A 45 8.36 14.82 -15.94
C GLY A 45 7.26 14.12 -15.15
N HIS A 46 7.26 12.78 -15.17
CA HIS A 46 6.31 11.96 -14.45
C HIS A 46 7.02 11.14 -13.37
N ALA A 47 6.51 11.19 -12.13
CA ALA A 47 6.96 10.31 -11.06
C ALA A 47 5.81 9.39 -10.65
N GLU A 48 5.96 8.08 -10.91
CA GLU A 48 4.93 7.11 -10.56
C GLU A 48 4.84 6.87 -9.04
N SER A 49 5.95 7.00 -8.30
CA SER A 49 6.02 6.85 -6.84
C SER A 49 7.32 7.43 -6.28
N LEU A 50 7.35 7.74 -4.99
CA LEU A 50 8.61 7.87 -4.23
C LEU A 50 9.28 6.48 -4.13
N PRO A 51 10.61 6.37 -3.93
CA PRO A 51 11.23 5.08 -3.61
C PRO A 51 11.02 4.74 -2.12
N ILE A 52 9.77 4.83 -1.68
CA ILE A 52 9.32 4.49 -0.35
C ILE A 52 8.29 3.38 -0.49
N VAL A 53 8.48 2.31 0.28
CA VAL A 53 7.62 1.14 0.30
C VAL A 53 7.11 0.95 1.72
N SER A 54 5.80 0.90 1.93
CA SER A 54 5.23 0.33 3.15
C SER A 54 4.95 -1.16 2.96
N VAL A 55 5.24 -1.95 3.98
CA VAL A 55 5.08 -3.40 3.93
C VAL A 55 4.15 -3.83 5.05
N SER A 56 3.06 -4.48 4.64
CA SER A 56 2.19 -5.24 5.54
C SER A 56 2.67 -6.69 5.56
N LEU A 57 2.99 -7.18 6.75
CA LEU A 57 3.36 -8.58 7.01
C LEU A 57 2.28 -9.22 7.89
N PRO A 58 2.08 -10.55 7.81
CA PRO A 58 1.10 -11.22 8.65
C PRO A 58 1.53 -11.23 10.12
N GLY A 59 0.59 -10.85 10.99
CA GLY A 59 0.76 -10.83 12.44
C GLY A 59 1.77 -9.80 12.94
N ARG A 60 1.99 -9.77 14.26
CA ARG A 60 3.21 -9.13 14.81
C ARG A 60 4.41 -9.88 14.23
N LEU A 61 5.53 -9.19 13.97
CA LEU A 61 6.75 -9.67 13.28
C LEU A 61 7.23 -11.12 13.59
N GLU A 62 6.83 -11.67 14.74
CA GLU A 62 7.07 -13.03 15.19
C GLU A 62 6.37 -14.11 14.35
N GLU A 63 5.22 -13.78 13.74
CA GLU A 63 4.45 -14.65 12.83
C GLU A 63 4.94 -14.60 11.38
N ALA A 64 5.74 -13.59 11.02
CA ALA A 64 6.35 -13.50 9.71
C ALA A 64 7.39 -14.62 9.54
N THR A 65 7.01 -15.66 8.80
CA THR A 65 7.91 -16.77 8.45
C THR A 65 9.09 -16.30 7.60
N ALA A 66 10.15 -17.10 7.58
CA ALA A 66 11.28 -16.90 6.66
C ALA A 66 10.83 -16.85 5.19
N ASP A 67 9.72 -17.51 4.83
CA ASP A 67 9.15 -17.47 3.49
C ASP A 67 8.57 -16.10 3.14
N HIS A 68 7.84 -15.45 4.06
CA HIS A 68 7.36 -14.09 3.84
C HIS A 68 8.51 -13.11 3.61
N LEU A 69 9.61 -13.25 4.37
CA LEU A 69 10.80 -12.42 4.19
C LEU A 69 11.51 -12.71 2.88
N ARG A 70 11.64 -13.98 2.47
CA ARG A 70 12.18 -14.36 1.16
C ARG A 70 11.37 -13.75 0.01
N MET A 71 10.04 -13.83 0.08
CA MET A 71 9.15 -13.21 -0.90
C MET A 71 9.33 -11.69 -0.94
N LEU A 72 9.39 -11.04 0.22
CA LEU A 72 9.64 -9.60 0.30
C LEU A 72 10.99 -9.22 -0.32
N GLY A 73 12.05 -9.94 0.04
CA GLY A 73 13.40 -9.70 -0.48
C GLY A 73 13.47 -9.81 -1.99
N ALA A 74 12.89 -10.87 -2.57
CA ALA A 74 12.82 -11.03 -4.02
C ALA A 74 12.03 -9.91 -4.71
N ALA A 75 10.89 -9.50 -4.14
CA ALA A 75 10.11 -8.38 -4.66
C ALA A 75 10.89 -7.07 -4.64
N LEU A 76 11.60 -6.79 -3.54
CA LEU A 76 12.44 -5.59 -3.39
C LEU A 76 13.62 -5.60 -4.38
N GLU A 77 14.19 -6.75 -4.72
CA GLU A 77 15.26 -6.82 -5.74
C GLU A 77 14.75 -6.45 -7.13
N HIS A 78 13.58 -6.95 -7.51
CA HIS A 78 12.95 -6.54 -8.76
C HIS A 78 12.63 -5.05 -8.76
N LEU A 79 12.10 -4.52 -7.64
CA LEU A 79 11.80 -3.11 -7.50
C LEU A 79 13.04 -2.23 -7.60
N CYS A 80 14.11 -2.52 -6.86
CA CYS A 80 15.34 -1.73 -6.86
C CYS A 80 15.97 -1.69 -8.27
N LYS A 81 15.94 -2.81 -9.01
CA LYS A 81 16.38 -2.84 -10.42
C LYS A 81 15.53 -1.94 -11.31
N TYR A 82 14.21 -1.95 -11.12
CA TYR A 82 13.29 -1.06 -11.84
C TYR A 82 13.55 0.41 -11.50
N LEU A 83 13.69 0.75 -10.21
CA LEU A 83 13.95 2.11 -9.74
C LEU A 83 15.27 2.66 -10.27
N ALA A 84 16.33 1.84 -10.32
CA ALA A 84 17.62 2.21 -10.89
C ALA A 84 17.51 2.64 -12.37
N GLY A 85 16.61 2.01 -13.12
CA GLY A 85 16.31 2.41 -14.49
C GLY A 85 15.42 3.65 -14.57
N ALA A 86 14.31 3.64 -13.83
CA ALA A 86 13.28 4.69 -13.87
C ALA A 86 13.79 6.06 -13.36
N PHE A 87 14.72 6.06 -12.41
CA PHE A 87 15.22 7.27 -11.76
C PHE A 87 16.71 7.54 -12.02
N LYS A 88 17.26 6.93 -13.09
CA LYS A 88 18.66 7.10 -13.48
C LYS A 88 19.05 8.57 -13.64
N GLU A 89 18.16 9.38 -14.21
CA GLU A 89 18.43 10.79 -14.53
C GLU A 89 18.42 11.72 -13.31
N ILE A 90 17.72 11.35 -12.24
CA ILE A 90 17.65 12.16 -11.01
C ILE A 90 18.64 11.69 -9.92
N GLY A 91 19.52 10.75 -10.26
CA GLY A 91 20.55 10.23 -9.34
C GLY A 91 19.95 9.49 -8.14
N CYS A 92 18.77 8.89 -8.28
CA CYS A 92 18.21 8.06 -7.23
C CYS A 92 19.10 6.82 -7.03
N PRO A 93 19.50 6.49 -5.78
CA PRO A 93 20.17 5.23 -5.53
C PRO A 93 19.30 4.06 -6.01
N ALA A 94 19.95 2.96 -6.41
CA ALA A 94 19.30 1.71 -6.76
C ALA A 94 18.76 0.98 -5.50
N ASP A 95 18.01 1.70 -4.67
CA ASP A 95 17.46 1.23 -3.40
C ASP A 95 16.10 1.91 -3.11
N CYS A 96 15.37 1.40 -2.12
CA CYS A 96 14.13 2.00 -1.63
C CYS A 96 14.01 1.95 -0.10
N GLY A 97 13.41 2.99 0.48
CA GLY A 97 13.15 3.08 1.92
C GLY A 97 11.98 2.19 2.25
N VAL A 98 12.16 1.28 3.21
CA VAL A 98 11.13 0.30 3.56
C VAL A 98 10.60 0.58 4.96
N PHE A 99 9.31 0.89 5.04
CA PHE A 99 8.57 0.98 6.29
C PHE A 99 7.93 -0.37 6.60
N VAL A 100 8.34 -0.99 7.70
CA VAL A 100 7.75 -2.20 8.29
C VAL A 100 7.38 -1.85 9.73
N GLY A 101 6.10 -1.87 10.08
CA GLY A 101 5.58 -1.29 11.34
C GLY A 101 6.44 -1.55 12.59
N SER A 102 6.72 -2.82 12.90
CA SER A 102 7.49 -3.20 14.10
C SER A 102 9.02 -3.08 13.99
N CYS A 103 9.59 -2.92 12.78
CA CYS A 103 11.03 -2.74 12.59
C CYS A 103 11.43 -1.28 12.38
N SER A 104 10.51 -0.47 11.87
CA SER A 104 10.79 0.91 11.51
C SER A 104 10.53 1.88 12.67
N LEU A 105 9.70 1.50 13.63
CA LEU A 105 9.34 2.33 14.79
C LEU A 105 10.17 1.95 16.02
N LYS A 106 10.71 2.98 16.71
CA LYS A 106 11.38 2.78 18.00
C LYS A 106 10.36 2.37 19.06
N ARG A 107 10.72 1.39 19.89
CA ARG A 107 9.95 1.03 21.09
C ARG A 107 10.13 2.16 22.11
N GLN A 108 9.14 3.02 22.27
CA GLN A 108 9.16 4.03 23.33
C GLN A 108 8.79 3.39 24.68
N SER A 109 9.41 3.84 25.77
CA SER A 109 9.15 3.35 27.13
C SER A 109 7.74 3.70 27.66
N ALA A 110 7.10 4.70 27.06
CA ALA A 110 5.67 4.96 27.18
C ALA A 110 5.09 4.77 25.77
N GLU A 111 4.26 3.75 25.57
CA GLU A 111 3.59 3.57 24.29
C GLU A 111 2.77 4.84 24.00
N PRO A 112 2.94 5.51 22.83
CA PRO A 112 2.06 6.61 22.47
C PRO A 112 0.61 6.14 22.54
N PRO A 113 -0.37 7.03 22.83
CA PRO A 113 -1.76 6.63 22.81
C PRO A 113 -2.06 5.92 21.49
N TYR A 114 -2.68 4.75 21.58
CA TYR A 114 -2.94 3.84 20.46
C TYR A 114 -3.50 4.57 19.23
N GLU A 115 -4.32 5.59 19.43
CA GLU A 115 -4.86 6.49 18.40
C GLU A 115 -3.77 7.05 17.48
N LYS A 116 -2.68 7.62 18.03
CA LYS A 116 -1.59 8.20 17.22
C LYS A 116 -0.83 7.14 16.42
N ALA A 117 -0.67 5.95 16.99
CA ALA A 117 -0.01 4.85 16.29
C ALA A 117 -0.86 4.36 15.11
N VAL A 118 -2.17 4.27 15.28
CA VAL A 118 -3.09 3.86 14.21
C VAL A 118 -3.25 4.96 13.16
N GLU A 119 -3.30 6.24 13.53
CA GLU A 119 -3.34 7.36 12.57
C GLU A 119 -2.18 7.35 11.58
N ALA A 120 -0.99 6.94 12.03
CA ALA A 120 0.18 6.81 11.16
C ALA A 120 -0.03 5.79 10.02
N PHE A 121 -0.98 4.85 10.14
CA PHE A 121 -1.30 3.91 9.07
C PHE A 121 -1.88 4.62 7.86
N GLY A 122 -2.71 5.65 8.09
CA GLY A 122 -3.24 6.50 7.02
C GLY A 122 -2.13 7.17 6.21
N LEU A 123 -1.04 7.59 6.86
CA LEU A 123 0.12 8.17 6.20
C LEU A 123 0.89 7.13 5.37
N TRP A 124 1.20 5.96 5.91
CA TRP A 124 2.04 5.00 5.20
C TRP A 124 1.26 4.20 4.14
N TYR A 125 0.09 3.69 4.50
CA TYR A 125 -0.70 2.85 3.61
C TYR A 125 -1.65 3.67 2.73
N GLY A 126 -2.16 4.81 3.19
CA GLY A 126 -3.07 5.65 2.42
C GLY A 126 -2.41 6.58 1.39
N HIS A 127 -1.13 6.92 1.55
CA HIS A 127 -0.50 7.99 0.75
C HIS A 127 -0.26 7.60 -0.71
N SER A 128 -0.74 8.41 -1.65
CA SER A 128 -0.76 8.08 -3.09
C SER A 128 0.60 7.85 -3.75
N LEU A 129 1.69 8.38 -3.19
CA LEU A 129 3.05 8.21 -3.71
C LEU A 129 3.87 7.11 -3.02
N VAL A 130 3.35 6.52 -1.94
CA VAL A 130 4.01 5.40 -1.26
C VAL A 130 3.57 4.11 -1.93
N ARG A 131 4.53 3.23 -2.24
CA ARG A 131 4.26 1.89 -2.76
C ARG A 131 3.92 0.95 -1.61
N LYS A 132 3.01 0.00 -1.83
CA LYS A 132 2.58 -0.96 -0.81
C LYS A 132 2.85 -2.37 -1.27
N ILE A 133 3.55 -3.13 -0.44
CA ILE A 133 3.71 -4.57 -0.59
C ILE A 133 2.95 -5.21 0.55
N LEU A 134 1.91 -5.97 0.21
CA LEU A 134 1.05 -6.64 1.18
C LEU A 134 1.32 -8.14 1.10
N ILE A 135 1.71 -8.73 2.24
CA ILE A 135 1.91 -10.17 2.38
C ILE A 135 0.90 -10.65 3.43
N SER A 136 -0.01 -11.53 3.00
CA SER A 136 -1.02 -12.13 3.88
C SER A 136 -0.60 -13.55 4.27
N GLY A 137 -0.89 -13.97 5.50
CA GLY A 137 -0.70 -15.34 5.95
C GLY A 137 -1.84 -16.26 5.49
N GLN A 138 -1.58 -17.58 5.44
CA GLN A 138 -2.50 -18.59 4.88
C GLN A 138 -3.85 -18.75 5.61
N GLN A 139 -4.05 -18.17 6.79
CA GLN A 139 -5.26 -18.43 7.61
C GLN A 139 -5.95 -17.22 8.26
N SER A 140 -5.53 -15.96 8.10
CA SER A 140 -6.07 -14.89 8.97
C SER A 140 -6.24 -13.48 8.40
N ALA A 141 -5.87 -13.20 7.14
CA ALA A 141 -6.00 -11.83 6.62
C ALA A 141 -7.47 -11.34 6.53
N GLU A 142 -8.44 -12.27 6.50
CA GLU A 142 -9.86 -11.93 6.50
C GLU A 142 -10.42 -11.65 7.91
N ASP A 143 -9.76 -12.10 8.97
CA ASP A 143 -10.23 -11.87 10.36
C ASP A 143 -9.41 -10.80 11.08
N ASP A 144 -8.14 -10.58 10.71
CA ASP A 144 -7.28 -9.57 11.31
C ASP A 144 -7.71 -8.14 10.91
N GLY A 145 -8.14 -7.36 11.90
CA GLY A 145 -8.62 -6.01 11.69
C GLY A 145 -7.56 -5.02 11.20
N PHE A 146 -6.29 -5.17 11.62
CA PHE A 146 -5.19 -4.33 11.15
C PHE A 146 -4.78 -4.70 9.72
N ALA A 147 -4.68 -6.00 9.40
CA ALA A 147 -4.40 -6.42 8.03
C ALA A 147 -5.49 -5.91 7.06
N PHE A 148 -6.76 -5.97 7.46
CA PHE A 148 -7.86 -5.38 6.70
C PHE A 148 -7.71 -3.86 6.53
N LEU A 149 -7.40 -3.14 7.61
CA LEU A 149 -7.18 -1.69 7.58
C LEU A 149 -6.04 -1.31 6.61
N GLU A 150 -4.88 -1.94 6.74
CA GLU A 150 -3.71 -1.70 5.90
C GLU A 150 -4.01 -1.97 4.42
N SER A 151 -4.68 -3.09 4.12
CA SER A 151 -5.10 -3.46 2.76
C SER A 151 -6.10 -2.45 2.19
N SER A 152 -7.07 -2.01 2.99
CA SER A 152 -8.11 -1.07 2.57
C SER A 152 -7.55 0.34 2.35
N LEU A 153 -6.69 0.82 3.24
CA LEU A 153 -5.96 2.08 3.05
C LEU A 153 -5.07 2.05 1.81
N SER A 154 -4.35 0.94 1.61
CA SER A 154 -3.49 0.74 0.44
C SER A 154 -4.25 0.84 -0.87
N GLY A 155 -5.49 0.35 -0.92
CA GLY A 155 -6.32 0.38 -2.13
C GLY A 155 -7.08 1.68 -2.37
N LEU A 156 -7.14 2.59 -1.38
CA LEU A 156 -8.05 3.73 -1.38
C LEU A 156 -7.87 4.67 -2.58
N LEU A 157 -6.65 5.20 -2.76
CA LEU A 157 -6.29 6.11 -3.86
C LEU A 157 -5.18 5.57 -4.75
N ALA A 158 -4.54 4.47 -4.34
CA ALA A 158 -3.34 4.02 -5.03
C ALA A 158 -3.67 3.58 -6.44
N GLN A 159 -2.84 3.99 -7.39
CA GLN A 159 -2.91 3.47 -8.74
C GLN A 159 -2.64 1.96 -8.74
N HIS A 160 -3.13 1.26 -9.75
CA HIS A 160 -2.96 -0.20 -9.87
C HIS A 160 -1.50 -0.66 -9.74
N GLN A 161 -0.56 0.16 -10.18
CA GLN A 161 0.86 -0.15 -10.10
C GLN A 161 1.49 0.02 -8.72
N LEU A 162 0.82 0.61 -7.74
CA LEU A 162 1.42 0.97 -6.44
C LEU A 162 1.06 0.02 -5.31
N VAL A 163 0.20 -0.97 -5.54
CA VAL A 163 -0.17 -1.98 -4.55
C VAL A 163 0.15 -3.36 -5.10
N GLN A 164 1.03 -4.08 -4.42
CA GLN A 164 1.44 -5.44 -4.77
C GLN A 164 0.99 -6.38 -3.65
N ARG A 165 -0.04 -7.19 -3.89
CA ARG A 165 -0.43 -8.27 -2.98
C ARG A 165 0.38 -9.52 -3.32
N LEU A 166 1.46 -9.76 -2.60
CA LEU A 166 2.29 -10.95 -2.87
C LEU A 166 1.59 -12.24 -2.45
N SER A 167 0.60 -12.17 -1.56
CA SER A 167 -0.24 -13.31 -1.20
C SER A 167 -1.05 -13.89 -2.37
N SER A 168 -1.18 -13.17 -3.48
CA SER A 168 -1.79 -13.72 -4.70
C SER A 168 -0.82 -14.52 -5.57
N LEU A 169 0.45 -14.64 -5.18
CA LEU A 169 1.46 -15.38 -5.92
C LEU A 169 1.62 -16.78 -5.33
N ASP A 170 1.51 -17.79 -6.19
CA ASP A 170 1.91 -19.17 -5.84
C ASP A 170 3.43 -19.29 -5.67
N ASP A 171 4.18 -18.55 -6.50
CA ASP A 171 5.64 -18.61 -6.55
C ASP A 171 6.22 -17.33 -7.19
N ILE A 172 6.95 -16.56 -6.39
CA ILE A 172 7.58 -15.31 -6.85
C ILE A 172 8.71 -15.56 -7.85
N SER A 173 9.33 -16.74 -7.87
CA SER A 173 10.43 -17.06 -8.79
C SER A 173 9.99 -17.09 -10.26
N LYS A 174 8.69 -17.24 -10.51
CA LYS A 174 8.09 -17.13 -11.86
C LYS A 174 8.12 -15.70 -12.41
N CYS A 175 8.30 -14.70 -11.55
CA CYS A 175 8.42 -13.31 -11.96
C CYS A 175 9.86 -13.01 -12.40
N LYS A 176 10.04 -12.57 -13.65
CA LYS A 176 11.38 -12.29 -14.22
C LYS A 176 11.88 -10.89 -13.87
N ASP A 177 10.94 -9.98 -13.63
CA ASP A 177 11.18 -8.56 -13.45
C ASP A 177 10.02 -7.91 -12.67
N TRP A 178 10.16 -6.61 -12.40
CA TRP A 178 9.13 -5.85 -11.70
C TRP A 178 7.79 -5.79 -12.46
N ALA A 179 7.84 -5.75 -13.80
CA ALA A 179 6.64 -5.65 -14.63
C ALA A 179 5.79 -6.94 -14.56
N SER A 180 6.43 -8.10 -14.64
CA SER A 180 5.78 -9.42 -14.50
C SER A 180 5.24 -9.63 -13.09
N LEU A 181 5.99 -9.24 -12.05
CA LEU A 181 5.52 -9.27 -10.66
C LEU A 181 4.27 -8.39 -10.47
N ARG A 182 4.32 -7.14 -10.93
CA ARG A 182 3.17 -6.22 -10.85
C ARG A 182 1.94 -6.80 -11.54
N LYS A 183 2.10 -7.38 -12.72
CA LYS A 183 0.99 -7.99 -13.47
C LYS A 183 0.38 -9.17 -12.69
N ALA A 184 1.22 -10.02 -12.10
CA ALA A 184 0.77 -11.17 -11.32
C ALA A 184 0.05 -10.75 -10.02
N CYS A 185 0.43 -9.62 -9.42
CA CYS A 185 -0.17 -9.09 -8.19
C CYS A 185 -1.33 -8.10 -8.41
N ALA A 186 -1.69 -7.79 -9.67
CA ALA A 186 -2.65 -6.72 -9.98
C ALA A 186 -4.11 -7.10 -9.68
N LEU A 187 -4.43 -8.39 -9.69
CA LEU A 187 -5.80 -8.90 -9.56
C LEU A 187 -6.23 -8.97 -8.08
N GLY A 188 -7.54 -8.84 -7.85
CA GLY A 188 -8.15 -9.08 -6.53
C GLY A 188 -8.08 -7.89 -5.56
N ARG A 189 -7.72 -6.69 -6.03
CA ARG A 189 -7.88 -5.48 -5.22
C ARG A 189 -9.35 -5.06 -5.20
N PRO A 190 -10.03 -4.91 -4.05
CA PRO A 190 -11.38 -4.39 -4.02
C PRO A 190 -11.42 -2.87 -4.30
N PRO A 191 -12.55 -2.33 -4.79
CA PRO A 191 -12.82 -0.90 -4.84
C PRO A 191 -12.73 -0.23 -3.45
N PRO A 192 -12.50 1.10 -3.39
CA PRO A 192 -12.57 1.81 -2.13
C PRO A 192 -13.98 1.69 -1.52
N LEU A 193 -14.02 1.54 -0.20
CA LEU A 193 -15.26 1.51 0.58
C LEU A 193 -15.59 2.91 1.07
N THR A 194 -16.87 3.20 1.32
CA THR A 194 -17.22 4.37 2.12
C THR A 194 -16.73 4.21 3.57
N PRO A 195 -16.57 5.31 4.33
CA PRO A 195 -16.25 5.22 5.75
C PRO A 195 -17.22 4.31 6.52
N GLU A 196 -18.51 4.32 6.18
CA GLU A 196 -19.52 3.47 6.80
C GLU A 196 -19.35 2.00 6.42
N GLY A 197 -19.09 1.71 5.15
CA GLY A 197 -18.86 0.34 4.68
C GLY A 197 -17.60 -0.28 5.28
N ALA A 198 -16.51 0.49 5.37
CA ALA A 198 -15.29 0.05 6.03
C ALA A 198 -15.50 -0.15 7.54
N ALA A 199 -16.25 0.73 8.21
CA ALA A 199 -16.55 0.58 9.62
C ALA A 199 -17.35 -0.70 9.93
N ALA A 200 -18.37 -0.99 9.12
CA ALA A 200 -19.15 -2.21 9.26
C ALA A 200 -18.31 -3.48 9.07
N LEU A 201 -17.36 -3.47 8.14
CA LEU A 201 -16.43 -4.59 7.98
C LEU A 201 -15.46 -4.68 9.16
N LEU A 202 -14.93 -3.56 9.67
CA LEU A 202 -14.06 -3.53 10.85
C LEU A 202 -14.75 -4.04 12.13
N ASP A 203 -16.07 -3.90 12.23
CA ASP A 203 -16.87 -4.45 13.33
C ASP A 203 -16.84 -5.98 13.39
N SER A 204 -16.78 -6.63 12.22
CA SER A 204 -16.70 -8.09 12.15
C SER A 204 -15.28 -8.63 12.21
N ARG A 205 -14.26 -7.80 12.51
CA ARG A 205 -12.86 -8.21 12.59
C ARG A 205 -12.35 -8.28 14.02
N ARG A 206 -11.32 -9.10 14.19
CA ARG A 206 -10.60 -9.27 15.46
C ARG A 206 -9.65 -8.11 15.71
N PHE A 207 -9.79 -7.53 16.89
CA PHE A 207 -8.87 -6.56 17.49
C PHE A 207 -8.55 -7.00 18.92
N ALA A 208 -7.39 -6.60 19.44
CA ALA A 208 -7.01 -6.89 20.83
C ALA A 208 -7.89 -6.15 21.84
N SER A 209 -8.49 -5.01 21.46
CA SER A 209 -9.44 -4.27 22.28
C SER A 209 -10.45 -3.49 21.41
N PRO A 210 -11.62 -3.10 21.96
CA PRO A 210 -12.59 -2.25 21.27
C PRO A 210 -12.03 -0.86 20.90
N GLU A 211 -11.15 -0.29 21.72
CA GLU A 211 -10.55 1.03 21.48
C GLU A 211 -9.67 1.02 20.23
N LEU A 212 -8.93 -0.07 20.00
CA LEU A 212 -8.14 -0.24 18.77
C LEU A 212 -9.03 -0.35 17.52
N ARG A 213 -10.20 -0.99 17.65
CA ARG A 213 -11.18 -1.06 16.57
C ARG A 213 -11.72 0.33 16.23
N GLU A 214 -12.10 1.12 17.23
CA GLU A 214 -12.59 2.48 17.01
C GLU A 214 -11.50 3.40 16.43
N ALA A 215 -10.27 3.28 16.91
CA ALA A 215 -9.12 3.98 16.32
C ALA A 215 -8.90 3.58 14.84
N ALA A 216 -9.05 2.30 14.50
CA ALA A 216 -8.94 1.84 13.11
C ALA A 216 -10.04 2.43 12.21
N LYS A 217 -11.29 2.48 12.69
CA LYS A 217 -12.40 3.13 11.98
C LYS A 217 -12.13 4.62 11.78
N GLY A 218 -11.68 5.31 12.83
CA GLY A 218 -11.31 6.72 12.81
C GLY A 218 -10.19 7.01 11.82
N CYS A 219 -9.15 6.16 11.79
CA CYS A 219 -8.04 6.25 10.84
C CYS A 219 -8.53 6.09 9.40
N TYR A 220 -9.31 5.04 9.09
CA TYR A 220 -9.84 4.85 7.74
C TYR A 220 -10.69 6.04 7.30
N ARG A 221 -11.62 6.48 8.15
CA ARG A 221 -12.48 7.64 7.87
C ARG A 221 -11.66 8.90 7.59
N SER A 222 -10.67 9.19 8.42
CA SER A 222 -9.82 10.38 8.27
C SER A 222 -9.01 10.32 6.98
N ALA A 223 -8.42 9.17 6.67
CA ALA A 223 -7.71 8.94 5.41
C ALA A 223 -8.65 9.07 4.20
N PHE A 224 -9.85 8.51 4.26
CA PHE A 224 -10.86 8.62 3.21
C PHE A 224 -11.28 10.07 2.97
N VAL A 225 -11.59 10.84 4.03
CA VAL A 225 -12.02 12.23 3.90
C VAL A 225 -10.90 13.09 3.31
N ALA A 226 -9.67 12.94 3.82
CA ALA A 226 -8.51 13.65 3.30
C ALA A 226 -8.24 13.30 1.83
N ALA A 227 -8.37 12.02 1.47
CA ALA A 227 -8.24 11.53 0.11
C ALA A 227 -9.30 12.10 -0.83
N ALA A 228 -10.58 11.98 -0.47
CA ALA A 228 -11.70 12.31 -1.34
C ALA A 228 -11.87 13.83 -1.50
N GLY A 229 -11.59 14.61 -0.45
CA GLY A 229 -11.80 16.06 -0.42
C GLY A 229 -10.94 16.88 -1.39
N GLY A 230 -9.87 16.32 -1.95
CA GLY A 230 -9.02 16.99 -2.95
C GLY A 230 -8.77 16.20 -4.22
N CYS A 231 -9.32 14.98 -4.33
CA CYS A 231 -9.02 14.09 -5.43
C CYS A 231 -9.75 14.51 -6.72
N ARG A 232 -8.97 14.84 -7.74
CA ARG A 232 -9.46 15.18 -9.10
C ARG A 232 -9.38 14.02 -10.08
N ARG A 233 -8.55 13.02 -9.80
CA ARG A 233 -8.27 11.90 -10.68
C ARG A 233 -8.16 10.60 -9.91
N LEU A 234 -8.94 9.59 -10.30
CA LEU A 234 -8.86 8.23 -9.81
C LEU A 234 -8.42 7.29 -10.93
N ILE A 235 -7.39 6.48 -10.67
CA ILE A 235 -6.82 5.56 -11.65
C ILE A 235 -6.94 4.12 -11.13
N PHE A 236 -7.97 3.44 -11.62
CA PHE A 236 -8.33 2.07 -11.24
C PHE A 236 -8.27 1.12 -12.44
N ALA A 237 -7.30 1.34 -13.33
CA ALA A 237 -7.06 0.51 -14.50
C ALA A 237 -6.56 -0.90 -14.14
N ARG A 238 -6.94 -1.91 -14.94
CA ARG A 238 -6.35 -3.27 -14.93
C ARG A 238 -6.41 -4.00 -13.57
N LEU A 239 -7.48 -3.79 -12.80
CA LEU A 239 -7.69 -4.46 -11.50
C LEU A 239 -8.52 -5.75 -11.62
N GLY A 240 -9.06 -6.00 -12.81
CA GLY A 240 -9.91 -7.17 -13.08
C GLY A 240 -11.34 -7.00 -12.58
N TRP A 241 -11.76 -5.78 -12.24
CA TRP A 241 -13.12 -5.49 -11.77
C TRP A 241 -14.18 -5.84 -12.80
N GLY A 242 -15.26 -6.45 -12.35
CA GLY A 242 -16.50 -6.65 -13.08
C GLY A 242 -17.66 -5.88 -12.45
N ASP A 243 -18.88 -6.18 -12.87
CA ASP A 243 -20.08 -5.38 -12.53
C ASP A 243 -20.35 -5.24 -11.03
N GLU A 244 -20.00 -6.26 -10.23
CA GLU A 244 -20.19 -6.22 -8.78
C GLU A 244 -19.27 -5.21 -8.09
N GLU A 245 -18.01 -5.12 -8.50
CA GLU A 245 -17.09 -4.10 -7.99
C GLU A 245 -17.57 -2.69 -8.33
N LEU A 246 -18.29 -2.50 -9.45
CA LEU A 246 -18.81 -1.19 -9.84
C LEU A 246 -19.94 -0.71 -8.92
N ARG A 247 -20.68 -1.61 -8.25
CA ARG A 247 -21.63 -1.21 -7.21
C ARG A 247 -20.92 -0.55 -6.03
N THR A 248 -19.83 -1.17 -5.56
CA THR A 248 -19.02 -0.65 -4.45
C THR A 248 -18.36 0.67 -4.86
N LEU A 249 -17.75 0.71 -6.04
CA LEU A 249 -17.13 1.93 -6.55
C LEU A 249 -18.15 3.07 -6.69
N ALA A 250 -19.31 2.82 -7.29
CA ALA A 250 -20.34 3.85 -7.48
C ALA A 250 -20.78 4.47 -6.16
N THR A 251 -20.93 3.65 -5.11
CA THR A 251 -21.25 4.13 -3.77
C THR A 251 -20.16 5.06 -3.23
N ALA A 252 -18.88 4.68 -3.38
CA ALA A 252 -17.76 5.50 -2.94
C ALA A 252 -17.63 6.81 -3.74
N LEU A 253 -17.86 6.78 -5.05
CA LEU A 253 -17.72 7.95 -5.95
C LEU A 253 -18.59 9.13 -5.54
N THR A 254 -19.76 8.89 -4.93
CA THR A 254 -20.63 9.94 -4.39
C THR A 254 -19.96 10.84 -3.35
N ARG A 255 -18.82 10.41 -2.78
CA ARG A 255 -18.05 11.14 -1.78
C ARG A 255 -16.85 11.90 -2.34
N PHE A 256 -16.67 11.93 -3.67
CA PHE A 256 -15.57 12.62 -4.35
C PHE A 256 -16.09 13.87 -5.09
N PRO A 257 -16.34 14.99 -4.38
CA PRO A 257 -17.02 16.16 -4.95
C PRO A 257 -16.22 16.90 -6.03
N HIS A 258 -14.92 16.64 -6.15
CA HIS A 258 -14.02 17.32 -7.09
C HIS A 258 -13.43 16.38 -8.16
N LEU A 259 -13.92 15.13 -8.23
CA LEU A 259 -13.46 14.18 -9.22
C LEU A 259 -13.82 14.68 -10.63
N ALA A 260 -12.80 14.79 -11.47
CA ALA A 260 -12.94 15.20 -12.87
C ALA A 260 -12.60 14.07 -13.84
N GLU A 261 -11.77 13.11 -13.40
CA GLU A 261 -11.27 12.04 -14.26
C GLU A 261 -11.29 10.70 -13.53
N LEU A 262 -11.92 9.70 -14.15
CA LEU A 262 -12.00 8.32 -13.66
C LEU A 262 -11.50 7.37 -14.75
N PHE A 263 -10.39 6.69 -14.47
CA PHE A 263 -9.75 5.74 -15.39
C PHE A 263 -10.03 4.30 -14.94
N LEU A 264 -10.72 3.54 -15.80
CA LEU A 264 -11.14 2.15 -15.55
C LEU A 264 -10.70 1.17 -16.65
N GLU A 265 -9.76 1.57 -17.50
CA GLU A 265 -9.36 0.78 -18.66
C GLU A 265 -8.74 -0.57 -18.26
N GLY A 266 -9.01 -1.61 -19.05
CA GLY A 266 -8.49 -2.96 -18.80
C GLY A 266 -9.14 -3.70 -17.63
N ASN A 267 -10.30 -3.25 -17.17
CA ASN A 267 -11.20 -4.05 -16.32
C ASN A 267 -12.18 -4.88 -17.18
N ARG A 268 -12.99 -5.73 -16.54
CA ARG A 268 -13.95 -6.66 -17.16
C ARG A 268 -15.39 -6.20 -16.94
N ILE A 269 -15.63 -4.90 -17.15
CA ILE A 269 -16.91 -4.24 -16.88
C ILE A 269 -17.88 -4.53 -18.03
N GLY A 270 -19.06 -5.03 -17.70
CA GLY A 270 -20.16 -5.24 -18.63
C GLY A 270 -21.16 -4.09 -18.63
N ASP A 271 -22.23 -4.25 -19.39
CA ASP A 271 -23.27 -3.21 -19.55
C ASP A 271 -23.97 -2.87 -18.22
N GLN A 272 -24.11 -3.84 -17.31
CA GLN A 272 -24.70 -3.60 -15.99
C GLN A 272 -23.81 -2.70 -15.14
N GLY A 273 -22.50 -2.99 -15.07
CA GLY A 273 -21.53 -2.17 -14.34
C GLY A 273 -21.41 -0.76 -14.93
N ALA A 274 -21.44 -0.64 -16.27
CA ALA A 274 -21.47 0.65 -16.95
C ALA A 274 -22.74 1.44 -16.62
N GLY A 275 -23.91 0.79 -16.61
CA GLY A 275 -25.18 1.42 -16.22
C GLY A 275 -25.20 1.91 -14.77
N ILE A 276 -24.62 1.15 -13.84
CA ILE A 276 -24.44 1.55 -12.44
C ILE A 276 -23.60 2.82 -12.32
N LEU A 277 -22.48 2.89 -13.03
CA LEU A 277 -21.62 4.08 -13.05
C LEU A 277 -22.32 5.28 -13.67
N ALA A 278 -23.02 5.09 -14.79
CA ALA A 278 -23.76 6.16 -15.46
C ALA A 278 -24.81 6.80 -14.53
N GLY A 279 -25.36 6.04 -13.57
CA GLY A 279 -26.31 6.57 -12.59
C GLY A 279 -25.71 7.47 -11.50
N VAL A 280 -24.38 7.48 -11.32
CA VAL A 280 -23.72 8.27 -10.26
C VAL A 280 -22.71 9.30 -10.78
N LEU A 281 -22.34 9.22 -12.06
CA LEU A 281 -21.47 10.21 -12.69
C LEU A 281 -22.30 11.43 -13.13
N PRO A 282 -21.75 12.65 -13.00
CA PRO A 282 -22.42 13.89 -13.41
C PRO A 282 -22.55 14.05 -14.92
#